data_AF-A0A8J5T1V9-F1
#
_entry.id   AF-A0A8J5T1V9-F1
#
_cell.length_a   1.000
_cell.length_b   1.000
_cell.length_c   1.000
_cell.angle_alpha   90.00
_cell.angle_beta   90.00
_cell.angle_gamma   90.00
#
_symmetry.space_group_name_H-M   'P 1'
#
loop_
_entity.id
_entity.type
_entity.pdbx_description
1 polymer ?
#
loop_
_entity_poly.entity_id
_entity_poly.type
_entity_poly.pdbx_seq_one_letter_code
_entity_poly.pdbx_strand_id
1 'polypeptide(L)'
;MSQGLGNNTADYARLVAALRDDHGVPAVSVARVSRPDWLRNAAGLVDPNYWRCALRPRPVLDWYLKRVEEAVAEARELCPPNGSISLIGHSAGGWLARVYMEEFDASDISLLLTLGTPHLPPPKDVPGVIDQTRGLLNYVEKNCAPAVYTPELRYVCIAGRYIQGAPLTGSTVATADEMLAVDASSDVVEAVMVSANDKSPPPGPTLRARFIGQGYKQVVLTLQL
;
A
#
# COMPACT_ATOMS: atom_id res chain seq x y z
N MET A 1 -9.87 -0.46 11.27
CA MET A 1 -9.52 -0.41 9.82
C MET A 1 -9.13 1.00 9.41
N SER A 2 -7.97 1.14 8.75
CA SER A 2 -7.42 2.37 8.19
C SER A 2 -7.69 2.46 6.69
N GLN A 3 -8.29 3.57 6.27
CA GLN A 3 -8.80 3.80 4.92
C GLN A 3 -7.79 4.42 3.95
N GLY A 4 -7.87 4.09 2.67
CA GLY A 4 -7.12 4.75 1.60
C GLY A 4 -7.57 6.18 1.31
N LEU A 5 -6.66 6.97 0.74
CA LEU A 5 -6.88 8.36 0.32
C LEU A 5 -8.14 8.49 -0.55
N GLY A 6 -9.02 9.42 -0.20
CA GLY A 6 -10.23 9.74 -0.95
C GLY A 6 -11.45 8.88 -0.61
N ASN A 7 -11.30 7.79 0.15
CA ASN A 7 -12.40 6.94 0.60
C ASN A 7 -13.14 7.53 1.81
N ASN A 8 -14.29 6.95 2.14
CA ASN A 8 -14.98 7.18 3.41
C ASN A 8 -15.30 5.86 4.12
N THR A 9 -15.83 5.95 5.34
CA THR A 9 -16.23 4.80 6.16
C THR A 9 -17.20 3.85 5.46
N ALA A 10 -18.16 4.38 4.71
CA ALA A 10 -19.19 3.58 4.05
C ALA A 10 -18.63 2.71 2.93
N ASP A 11 -17.53 3.11 2.28
CA ASP A 11 -16.88 2.32 1.23
C ASP A 11 -16.41 0.94 1.73
N TYR A 12 -16.25 0.77 3.05
CA TYR A 12 -15.80 -0.48 3.68
C TYR A 12 -16.94 -1.32 4.27
N ALA A 13 -18.20 -0.88 4.15
CA ALA A 13 -19.33 -1.57 4.77
C ALA A 13 -19.45 -3.04 4.35
N ARG A 14 -19.21 -3.35 3.07
CA ARG A 14 -19.23 -4.74 2.58
C ARG A 14 -18.11 -5.60 3.16
N LEU A 15 -16.91 -5.02 3.33
CA LEU A 15 -15.80 -5.74 3.94
C LEU A 15 -16.07 -5.98 5.43
N VAL A 16 -16.64 -5.00 6.14
CA VAL A 16 -17.06 -5.16 7.53
C VAL A 16 -18.09 -6.28 7.67
N ALA A 17 -19.09 -6.31 6.80
CA ALA A 17 -20.09 -7.38 6.76
C ALA A 17 -19.43 -8.74 6.53
N ALA A 18 -18.60 -8.89 5.50
CA ALA A 18 -17.90 -10.15 5.22
C ALA A 18 -17.02 -10.62 6.39
N LEU A 19 -16.29 -9.71 7.04
CA LEU A 19 -15.46 -10.06 8.20
C LEU A 19 -16.30 -10.59 9.37
N ARG A 20 -17.46 -9.99 9.63
CA ARG A 20 -18.34 -10.38 10.74
C ARG A 20 -19.15 -11.63 10.41
N ASP A 21 -19.82 -11.61 9.27
CA ASP A 21 -20.85 -12.56 8.88
C ASP A 21 -20.25 -13.84 8.30
N ASP A 22 -19.22 -13.72 7.44
CA ASP A 22 -18.62 -14.85 6.73
C ASP A 22 -17.37 -15.40 7.42
N HIS A 23 -16.66 -14.56 8.18
CA HIS A 23 -15.37 -14.91 8.79
C HIS A 23 -15.38 -14.89 10.33
N GLY A 24 -16.52 -14.61 10.96
CA GLY A 24 -16.69 -14.73 12.41
C GLY A 24 -15.84 -13.76 13.24
N VAL A 25 -15.41 -12.63 12.67
CA VAL A 25 -14.68 -11.60 13.41
C VAL A 25 -15.67 -10.91 14.36
N PRO A 26 -15.47 -11.00 15.69
CA PRO A 26 -16.51 -10.64 16.67
C PRO A 26 -16.81 -9.14 16.69
N ALA A 27 -15.82 -8.31 16.40
CA ALA A 27 -15.94 -6.86 16.38
C ALA A 27 -15.06 -6.28 15.29
N VAL A 28 -15.59 -5.28 14.57
CA VAL A 28 -14.84 -4.57 13.52
C VAL A 28 -15.15 -3.09 13.63
N SER A 29 -14.14 -2.28 13.90
CA SER A 29 -14.24 -0.82 13.93
C SER A 29 -13.49 -0.21 12.74
N VAL A 30 -14.10 0.79 12.11
CA VAL A 30 -13.55 1.49 10.94
C VAL A 30 -13.29 2.93 11.32
N ALA A 31 -12.07 3.43 11.03
CA ALA A 31 -11.72 4.83 11.26
C ALA A 31 -12.80 5.72 10.64
N ARG A 32 -13.36 6.67 11.41
CA ARG A 32 -14.46 7.49 10.92
C ARG A 32 -13.88 8.55 10.00
N VAL A 33 -13.91 8.34 8.69
CA VAL A 33 -13.37 9.30 7.70
C VAL A 33 -14.45 9.58 6.66
N SER A 34 -14.63 10.85 6.36
CA SER A 34 -15.51 11.34 5.30
C SER A 34 -14.67 11.85 4.13
N ARG A 35 -15.25 11.88 2.92
CA ARG A 35 -14.54 12.39 1.73
C ARG A 35 -14.08 13.85 1.88
N PRO A 36 -14.88 14.76 2.46
CA PRO A 36 -14.42 16.12 2.77
C PRO A 36 -13.26 16.16 3.75
N ASP A 37 -13.06 15.14 4.60
CA ASP A 37 -11.95 15.16 5.54
C ASP A 37 -10.59 15.21 4.85
N TRP A 38 -10.46 14.61 3.68
CA TRP A 38 -9.24 14.61 2.88
C TRP A 38 -8.81 16.00 2.39
N LEU A 39 -9.73 16.98 2.35
CA LEU A 39 -9.38 18.36 2.05
C LEU A 39 -8.41 18.94 3.09
N ARG A 40 -8.35 18.37 4.31
CA ARG A 40 -7.38 18.76 5.34
C ARG A 40 -5.93 18.50 4.92
N ASN A 41 -5.68 17.58 3.98
CA ASN A 41 -4.35 17.37 3.42
C ASN A 41 -3.84 18.60 2.64
N ALA A 42 -4.72 19.53 2.24
CA ALA A 42 -4.32 20.81 1.67
C ALA A 42 -3.50 21.66 2.65
N ALA A 43 -3.59 21.42 3.97
CA ALA A 43 -2.70 22.02 4.96
C ALA A 43 -1.22 21.68 4.71
N GLY A 44 -0.92 20.58 4.01
CA GLY A 44 0.44 20.28 3.58
C GLY A 44 0.98 21.29 2.56
N LEU A 45 0.13 21.94 1.74
CA LEU A 45 0.58 22.83 0.67
C LEU A 45 1.32 24.08 1.17
N VAL A 46 1.04 24.51 2.41
CA VAL A 46 1.72 25.65 3.04
C VAL A 46 3.05 25.26 3.71
N ASP A 47 3.35 23.96 3.83
CA ASP A 47 4.63 23.47 4.33
C ASP A 47 5.68 23.46 3.19
N PRO A 48 6.82 24.16 3.32
CA PRO A 48 7.90 24.11 2.34
C PRO A 48 8.38 22.68 2.02
N ASN A 49 8.27 21.75 2.98
CA ASN A 49 8.65 20.36 2.81
C ASN A 49 7.73 19.61 1.84
N TYR A 50 6.51 20.09 1.60
CA TYR A 50 5.63 19.57 0.55
C TYR A 50 6.29 19.66 -0.81
N TRP A 51 6.84 20.85 -1.11
CA TRP A 51 7.48 21.15 -2.38
C TRP A 51 8.87 20.53 -2.50
N ARG A 52 9.51 20.23 -1.37
CA ARG A 52 10.79 19.51 -1.31
C ARG A 52 10.65 17.98 -1.28
N CYS A 53 9.44 17.44 -1.34
CA CYS A 53 9.17 16.01 -1.16
C CYS A 53 9.79 15.44 0.13
N ALA A 54 9.67 16.18 1.23
CA ALA A 54 10.23 15.86 2.54
C ALA A 54 9.18 15.98 3.67
N LEU A 55 7.89 15.84 3.34
CA LEU A 55 6.83 15.90 4.35
C LEU A 55 7.01 14.84 5.42
N ARG A 56 6.64 15.23 6.63
CA ARG A 56 6.49 14.32 7.76
C ARG A 56 5.00 14.06 8.01
N PRO A 57 4.63 12.88 8.54
CA PRO A 57 3.24 12.58 8.88
C PRO A 57 2.64 13.63 9.83
N ARG A 58 3.36 14.01 10.88
CA ARG A 58 2.94 15.09 11.77
C ARG A 58 3.52 16.45 11.36
N PRO A 59 2.73 17.53 11.43
CA PRO A 59 1.32 17.59 11.87
C PRO A 59 0.30 17.35 10.73
N VAL A 60 0.76 17.12 9.48
CA VAL A 60 -0.09 17.12 8.27
C VAL A 60 -1.24 16.10 8.32
N LEU A 61 -0.99 14.94 8.93
CA LEU A 61 -1.89 13.79 8.99
C LEU A 61 -2.40 13.51 10.41
N ASP A 62 -2.20 14.42 11.36
CA ASP A 62 -2.68 14.26 12.75
C ASP A 62 -4.18 14.01 12.80
N TRP A 63 -4.94 14.72 11.96
CA TRP A 63 -6.38 14.54 11.84
C TRP A 63 -6.74 13.09 11.49
N TYR A 64 -5.94 12.43 10.65
CA TYR A 64 -6.18 11.06 10.19
C TYR A 64 -5.74 10.05 11.25
N LEU A 65 -4.53 10.24 11.81
CA LEU A 65 -4.00 9.38 12.89
C LEU A 65 -4.95 9.39 14.09
N LYS A 66 -5.57 10.53 14.41
CA LYS A 66 -6.62 10.62 15.42
C LYS A 66 -7.82 9.73 15.11
N ARG A 67 -8.29 9.67 13.85
CA ARG A 67 -9.42 8.79 13.46
C ARG A 67 -9.05 7.31 13.51
N VAL A 68 -7.77 6.97 13.30
CA VAL A 68 -7.26 5.62 13.48
C VAL A 68 -7.23 5.26 14.96
N GLU A 69 -6.66 6.13 15.82
CA GLU A 69 -6.65 5.96 17.27
C GLU A 69 -8.07 5.76 17.82
N GLU A 70 -9.03 6.60 17.44
CA GLU A 70 -10.43 6.46 17.86
C GLU A 70 -11.02 5.09 17.48
N ALA A 71 -10.69 4.55 16.30
CA ALA A 71 -11.17 3.22 15.89
C ALA A 71 -10.42 2.06 16.54
N VAL A 72 -9.16 2.25 16.91
CA VAL A 72 -8.40 1.26 17.69
C VAL A 72 -8.91 1.23 19.13
N ALA A 73 -9.16 2.39 19.75
CA ALA A 73 -9.80 2.50 21.05
C ALA A 73 -11.18 1.82 21.08
N GLU A 74 -12.03 2.06 20.06
CA GLU A 74 -13.32 1.37 19.93
C GLU A 74 -13.13 -0.15 19.81
N ALA A 75 -12.13 -0.61 19.06
CA ALA A 75 -11.82 -2.04 18.95
C ALA A 75 -11.33 -2.63 20.29
N ARG A 76 -10.53 -1.89 21.07
CA ARG A 76 -10.07 -2.28 22.42
C ARG A 76 -11.23 -2.49 23.38
N GLU A 77 -12.22 -1.59 23.36
CA GLU A 77 -13.41 -1.70 24.21
C GLU A 77 -14.27 -2.91 23.86
N LEU A 78 -14.28 -3.33 22.59
CA LEU A 78 -15.03 -4.49 22.11
C LEU A 78 -14.24 -5.80 22.24
N CYS A 79 -12.93 -5.74 22.45
CA CYS A 79 -12.09 -6.91 22.61
C CYS A 79 -12.23 -7.51 24.02
N PRO A 80 -12.26 -8.85 24.15
CA PRO A 80 -12.21 -9.50 25.45
C PRO A 80 -10.87 -9.21 26.16
N PRO A 81 -10.80 -9.38 27.50
CA PRO A 81 -9.56 -9.20 28.25
C PRO A 81 -8.43 -10.07 27.67
N ASN A 82 -7.25 -9.46 27.43
CA ASN A 82 -6.09 -10.07 26.75
C ASN A 82 -6.31 -10.45 25.27
N GLY A 83 -7.36 -9.93 24.63
CA GLY A 83 -7.55 -10.07 23.19
C GLY A 83 -6.52 -9.27 22.39
N SER A 84 -6.12 -9.78 21.23
CA SER A 84 -5.25 -9.05 20.30
C SER A 84 -6.06 -8.41 19.16
N ILE A 85 -5.63 -7.24 18.71
CA ILE A 85 -6.25 -6.49 17.62
C ILE A 85 -5.56 -6.80 16.29
N SER A 86 -6.35 -6.88 15.23
CA SER A 86 -5.88 -6.93 13.85
C SER A 86 -6.14 -5.59 13.17
N LEU A 87 -5.08 -4.93 12.71
CA LEU A 87 -5.16 -3.68 11.97
C LEU A 87 -5.20 -3.96 10.47
N ILE A 88 -6.27 -3.53 9.80
CA ILE A 88 -6.40 -3.62 8.35
C ILE A 88 -6.19 -2.23 7.74
N GLY A 89 -5.24 -2.09 6.81
CA GLY A 89 -4.95 -0.84 6.10
C GLY A 89 -5.11 -0.99 4.58
N HIS A 90 -5.95 -0.16 3.95
CA HIS A 90 -6.15 -0.19 2.49
C HIS A 90 -5.40 0.95 1.80
N SER A 91 -4.66 0.65 0.73
CA SER A 91 -3.90 1.64 -0.05
C SER A 91 -3.04 2.50 0.88
N ALA A 92 -3.20 3.82 0.90
CA ALA A 92 -2.49 4.71 1.82
C ALA A 92 -2.67 4.37 3.31
N GLY A 93 -3.81 3.78 3.68
CA GLY A 93 -4.10 3.35 5.04
C GLY A 93 -3.10 2.31 5.58
N GLY A 94 -2.47 1.51 4.71
CA GLY A 94 -1.49 0.52 5.17
C GLY A 94 -0.17 1.12 5.65
N TRP A 95 0.38 2.13 4.95
CA TRP A 95 1.59 2.81 5.44
C TRP A 95 1.26 3.79 6.57
N LEU A 96 0.04 4.35 6.60
CA LEU A 96 -0.47 5.12 7.75
C LEU A 96 -0.62 4.27 9.00
N ALA A 97 -1.05 3.01 8.86
CA ALA A 97 -1.10 2.05 9.95
C ALA A 97 0.30 1.78 10.52
N ARG A 98 1.35 1.73 9.68
CA ARG A 98 2.74 1.63 10.16
C ARG A 98 3.16 2.86 10.97
N VAL A 99 2.82 4.07 10.50
CA VAL A 99 3.06 5.30 11.27
C VAL A 99 2.35 5.26 12.62
N TYR A 100 1.09 4.82 12.62
CA TYR A 100 0.32 4.68 13.85
C TYR A 100 0.99 3.71 14.84
N MET A 101 1.40 2.53 14.39
CA MET A 101 2.07 1.54 15.26
C MET A 101 3.44 2.00 15.77
N GLU A 102 4.12 2.89 15.05
CA GLU A 102 5.40 3.47 15.47
C GLU A 102 5.21 4.59 16.51
N GLU A 103 4.15 5.39 16.39
CA GLU A 103 3.98 6.61 17.17
C GLU A 103 2.99 6.49 18.33
N PHE A 104 2.20 5.42 18.39
CA PHE A 104 1.19 5.16 19.41
C PHE A 104 1.43 3.81 20.08
N ASP A 105 0.82 3.58 21.25
CA ASP A 105 0.83 2.25 21.85
C ASP A 105 0.05 1.28 20.95
N ALA A 106 0.76 0.30 20.42
CA ALA A 106 0.26 -0.74 19.53
C ALA A 106 0.65 -2.14 20.03
N SER A 107 0.95 -2.27 21.33
CA SER A 107 1.39 -3.52 21.95
C SER A 107 0.35 -4.65 21.89
N ASP A 108 -0.92 -4.30 21.72
CA ASP A 108 -2.06 -5.20 21.55
C ASP A 108 -2.35 -5.57 20.09
N ILE A 109 -1.62 -5.00 19.11
CA ILE A 109 -1.78 -5.32 17.69
C ILE A 109 -0.88 -6.51 17.31
N SER A 110 -1.50 -7.63 16.92
CA SER A 110 -0.79 -8.86 16.53
C SER A 110 -0.79 -9.14 15.03
N LEU A 111 -1.55 -8.37 14.25
CA LEU A 111 -1.63 -8.49 12.79
C LEU A 111 -1.79 -7.12 12.14
N LEU A 112 -0.94 -6.83 11.17
CA LEU A 112 -1.14 -5.77 10.18
C LEU A 112 -1.42 -6.39 8.81
N LEU A 113 -2.68 -6.32 8.38
CA LEU A 113 -3.13 -6.74 7.06
C LEU A 113 -3.24 -5.53 6.13
N THR A 114 -2.50 -5.52 5.02
CA THR A 114 -2.54 -4.42 4.06
C THR A 114 -3.15 -4.84 2.73
N LEU A 115 -3.95 -3.97 2.14
CA LEU A 115 -4.69 -4.22 0.89
C LEU A 115 -4.17 -3.27 -0.19
N GLY A 116 -3.33 -3.78 -1.10
CA GLY A 116 -2.78 -3.00 -2.21
C GLY A 116 -2.00 -1.75 -1.79
N THR A 117 -1.31 -1.80 -0.65
CA THR A 117 -0.55 -0.67 -0.10
C THR A 117 0.83 -0.57 -0.75
N PRO A 118 1.25 0.63 -1.23
CA PRO A 118 2.64 0.86 -1.60
C PRO A 118 3.48 1.03 -0.33
N HIS A 119 4.42 0.11 -0.08
CA HIS A 119 5.28 0.13 1.12
C HIS A 119 6.60 0.85 0.93
N LEU A 120 7.02 1.04 -0.31
CA LEU A 120 8.27 1.70 -0.68
C LEU A 120 7.99 3.04 -1.37
N PRO A 121 8.85 4.05 -1.17
CA PRO A 121 8.74 5.30 -1.88
C PRO A 121 8.99 5.12 -3.39
N PRO A 122 8.54 6.07 -4.23
CA PRO A 122 8.92 6.09 -5.63
C PRO A 122 10.44 6.12 -5.81
N PRO A 123 10.97 5.50 -6.88
CA PRO A 123 12.35 5.71 -7.31
C PRO A 123 12.63 7.19 -7.53
N LYS A 124 13.75 7.69 -6.98
CA LYS A 124 14.14 9.11 -7.05
C LYS A 124 14.73 9.52 -8.39
N ASP A 125 15.36 8.56 -9.07
CA ASP A 125 16.20 8.83 -10.26
C ASP A 125 15.51 8.45 -11.58
N VAL A 126 14.18 8.28 -11.57
CA VAL A 126 13.41 7.95 -12.78
C VAL A 126 12.75 9.23 -13.33
N PRO A 127 13.16 9.71 -14.52
CA PRO A 127 12.57 10.91 -15.12
C PRO A 127 11.05 10.83 -15.25
N GLY A 128 10.36 11.89 -14.83
CA GLY A 128 8.90 11.98 -14.91
C GLY A 128 8.14 11.31 -13.75
N VAL A 129 8.81 10.60 -12.84
CA VAL A 129 8.18 10.07 -11.62
C VAL A 129 8.10 11.17 -10.56
N ILE A 130 6.88 11.47 -10.11
CA ILE A 130 6.62 12.42 -9.04
C ILE A 130 6.16 11.65 -7.80
N ASP A 131 6.77 11.93 -6.65
CA ASP A 131 6.31 11.40 -5.37
C ASP A 131 4.96 12.00 -4.99
N GLN A 132 3.88 11.25 -5.23
CA GLN A 132 2.52 11.63 -4.86
C GLN A 132 2.32 11.70 -3.34
N THR A 133 3.15 11.00 -2.57
CA THR A 133 3.15 11.04 -1.11
C THR A 133 4.03 12.19 -0.58
N ARG A 134 4.71 12.92 -1.46
CA ARG A 134 5.50 14.12 -1.13
C ARG A 134 6.53 13.88 -0.01
N GLY A 135 7.16 12.72 0.00
CA GLY A 135 8.17 12.33 1.00
C GLY A 135 7.64 11.48 2.14
N LEU A 136 6.32 11.31 2.29
CA LEU A 136 5.76 10.55 3.40
C LEU A 136 6.20 9.07 3.38
N LEU A 137 6.23 8.42 2.22
CA LEU A 137 6.73 7.04 2.13
C LEU A 137 8.23 6.94 2.44
N ASN A 138 9.03 7.96 2.07
CA ASN A 138 10.44 8.02 2.47
C ASN A 138 10.57 8.14 4.01
N TYR A 139 9.67 8.88 4.65
CA TYR A 139 9.63 8.95 6.11
C TYR A 139 9.29 7.58 6.72
N VAL A 140 8.25 6.90 6.22
CA VAL A 140 7.83 5.59 6.74
C VAL A 140 8.92 4.54 6.58
N GLU A 141 9.57 4.48 5.41
CA GLU A 141 10.67 3.55 5.16
C GLU A 141 11.83 3.75 6.14
N LYS A 142 12.17 5.02 6.46
CA LYS A 142 13.29 5.35 7.32
C LYS A 142 13.01 5.23 8.81
N ASN A 143 11.78 5.53 9.25
CA ASN A 143 11.48 5.75 10.66
C ASN A 143 10.52 4.72 11.26
N CYS A 144 9.79 3.93 10.46
CA CYS A 144 8.89 2.92 10.98
C CYS A 144 9.52 1.53 10.89
N ALA A 145 9.18 0.65 11.84
CA ALA A 145 9.54 -0.76 11.77
C ALA A 145 9.28 -1.36 10.37
N PRO A 146 10.20 -2.20 9.87
CA PRO A 146 10.08 -2.77 8.54
C PRO A 146 8.84 -3.69 8.49
N ALA A 147 8.26 -3.80 7.29
CA ALA A 147 7.05 -4.59 7.04
C ALA A 147 7.38 -6.10 7.00
N VAL A 148 7.84 -6.65 8.12
CA VAL A 148 8.32 -8.03 8.25
C VAL A 148 7.48 -8.81 9.25
N TYR A 149 7.44 -10.13 9.08
CA TYR A 149 6.81 -11.03 10.03
C TYR A 149 7.70 -11.23 11.26
N THR A 150 7.14 -11.06 12.46
CA THR A 150 7.78 -11.44 13.73
C THR A 150 6.86 -12.37 14.52
N PRO A 151 7.36 -13.08 15.55
CA PRO A 151 6.51 -13.88 16.44
C PRO A 151 5.39 -13.06 17.10
N GLU A 152 5.64 -11.78 17.36
CA GLU A 152 4.71 -10.86 18.03
C GLU A 152 3.77 -10.16 17.04
N LEU A 153 4.24 -9.89 15.82
CA LEU A 153 3.50 -9.15 14.79
C LEU A 153 3.51 -9.89 13.46
N ARG A 154 2.32 -10.32 13.02
CA ARG A 154 2.13 -10.86 11.68
C ARG A 154 1.93 -9.71 10.70
N TYR A 155 2.76 -9.65 9.68
CA TYR A 155 2.62 -8.69 8.59
C TYR A 155 2.13 -9.41 7.33
N VAL A 156 0.95 -9.03 6.82
CA VAL A 156 0.38 -9.66 5.61
C VAL A 156 0.03 -8.58 4.60
N CYS A 157 0.53 -8.71 3.36
CA CYS A 157 0.16 -7.84 2.25
C CYS A 157 -0.64 -8.64 1.22
N ILE A 158 -1.89 -8.24 0.99
CA ILE A 158 -2.71 -8.74 -0.12
C ILE A 158 -2.57 -7.75 -1.27
N ALA A 159 -1.84 -8.15 -2.30
CA ALA A 159 -1.67 -7.38 -3.52
C ALA A 159 -2.20 -8.17 -4.73
N GLY A 160 -2.78 -7.45 -5.69
CA GLY A 160 -3.17 -8.03 -6.97
C GLY A 160 -2.00 -8.15 -7.94
N ARG A 161 -2.24 -8.76 -9.10
CA ARG A 161 -1.28 -8.77 -10.20
C ARG A 161 -1.08 -7.33 -10.71
N TYR A 162 0.17 -6.87 -10.78
CA TYR A 162 0.47 -5.56 -11.35
C TYR A 162 0.22 -5.55 -12.87
N ILE A 163 -0.05 -4.36 -13.41
CA ILE A 163 -0.10 -4.14 -14.86
C ILE A 163 0.98 -3.11 -15.19
N GLN A 164 1.91 -3.49 -16.05
CA GLN A 164 2.99 -2.59 -16.46
C GLN A 164 2.44 -1.48 -17.36
N GLY A 165 2.66 -0.24 -16.96
CA GLY A 165 2.39 0.94 -17.77
C GLY A 165 3.56 1.29 -18.71
N ALA A 166 3.34 2.24 -19.61
CA ALA A 166 4.36 2.78 -20.49
C ALA A 166 4.39 4.32 -20.43
N PRO A 167 5.55 4.96 -20.69
CA PRO A 167 5.64 6.43 -20.77
C PRO A 167 4.61 7.04 -21.74
N LEU A 168 4.11 8.24 -21.42
CA LEU A 168 3.10 8.94 -22.23
C LEU A 168 3.64 9.21 -23.64
N THR A 169 4.91 9.55 -23.75
CA THR A 169 5.65 9.82 -24.99
C THR A 169 6.94 9.00 -25.02
N GLY A 170 7.42 8.66 -26.22
CA GLY A 170 8.63 7.85 -26.43
C GLY A 170 8.38 6.37 -26.70
N SER A 171 9.42 5.71 -27.18
CA SER A 171 9.53 4.26 -27.35
C SER A 171 10.11 3.66 -26.07
N THR A 172 9.52 2.60 -25.54
CA THR A 172 10.13 1.82 -24.46
C THR A 172 11.40 1.17 -25.01
N VAL A 173 12.58 1.68 -24.63
CA VAL A 173 13.82 0.92 -24.78
C VAL A 173 13.68 -0.23 -23.78
N ALA A 174 13.55 -1.45 -24.28
CA ALA A 174 13.58 -2.65 -23.46
C ALA A 174 15.00 -2.78 -22.89
N THR A 175 15.25 -2.21 -21.71
CA THR A 175 16.39 -2.62 -20.90
C THR A 175 15.99 -3.92 -20.22
N ALA A 176 16.42 -5.03 -20.81
CA ALA A 176 16.50 -6.30 -20.10
C ALA A 176 17.62 -6.17 -19.06
N ASP A 177 17.26 -6.15 -17.78
CA ASP A 177 18.08 -6.41 -16.58
C ASP A 177 17.15 -6.17 -15.37
N GLU A 178 17.00 -6.98 -14.34
CA GLU A 178 17.56 -8.27 -13.93
C GLU A 178 16.44 -8.88 -13.06
N MET A 179 15.80 -9.97 -13.50
CA MET A 179 15.05 -10.82 -12.57
C MET A 179 16.07 -11.79 -11.96
N LEU A 180 16.46 -11.56 -10.71
CA LEU A 180 17.13 -12.58 -9.91
C LEU A 180 16.15 -13.75 -9.74
N ALA A 181 16.30 -14.75 -10.59
CA ALA A 181 15.63 -16.03 -10.48
C ALA A 181 16.21 -16.76 -9.26
N VAL A 182 15.39 -16.94 -8.23
CA VAL A 182 15.67 -17.89 -7.17
C VAL A 182 15.38 -19.28 -7.76
N ASP A 183 16.44 -20.07 -7.86
CA ASP A 183 16.43 -21.42 -8.39
C ASP A 183 15.52 -22.32 -7.53
N ALA A 184 14.44 -22.80 -8.13
CA ALA A 184 13.58 -23.83 -7.55
C ALA A 184 13.45 -24.95 -8.58
N SER A 185 14.33 -25.94 -8.44
CA SER A 185 14.26 -27.23 -9.13
C SER A 185 12.98 -27.98 -8.76
N SER A 186 12.18 -28.37 -9.76
CA SER A 186 11.56 -29.71 -9.85
C SER A 186 10.77 -29.84 -11.15
N ASP A 187 11.11 -30.89 -11.89
CA ASP A 187 10.46 -31.40 -13.10
C ASP A 187 8.93 -31.53 -12.99
N VAL A 188 8.18 -31.07 -14.00
CA VAL A 188 7.25 -31.87 -14.83
C VAL A 188 6.99 -31.15 -16.18
N VAL A 189 7.20 -31.87 -17.28
CA VAL A 189 6.78 -31.62 -18.68
C VAL A 189 5.27 -31.28 -18.78
N GLU A 190 4.69 -30.53 -19.72
CA GLU A 190 4.83 -30.38 -21.17
C GLU A 190 3.91 -29.17 -21.55
N ALA A 191 4.30 -28.22 -22.40
CA ALA A 191 3.84 -28.21 -23.78
C ALA A 191 4.67 -27.21 -24.59
N VAL A 192 5.40 -27.76 -25.55
CA VAL A 192 6.13 -27.04 -26.59
C VAL A 192 5.12 -26.55 -27.63
N MET A 193 5.07 -25.24 -27.87
CA MET A 193 4.69 -24.70 -29.18
C MET A 193 5.84 -23.86 -29.72
N VAL A 194 6.56 -24.45 -30.67
CA VAL A 194 7.48 -23.75 -31.56
C VAL A 194 6.63 -22.99 -32.58
N SER A 195 6.84 -21.67 -32.70
CA SER A 195 6.67 -21.03 -34.01
C SER A 195 7.48 -19.75 -34.17
N ALA A 196 8.32 -19.82 -35.20
CA ALA A 196 8.75 -18.79 -36.14
C ALA A 196 9.45 -17.53 -35.61
N ASN A 197 10.72 -17.47 -35.98
CA ASN A 197 11.60 -16.32 -36.00
C ASN A 197 11.08 -15.26 -37.00
N ASP A 198 10.15 -14.41 -36.58
CA ASP A 198 9.79 -13.18 -37.29
C ASP A 198 10.34 -11.98 -36.53
N LYS A 199 11.43 -11.39 -37.04
CA LYS A 199 11.96 -10.09 -36.60
C LYS A 199 11.00 -8.97 -37.02
N SER A 200 9.84 -8.91 -36.38
CA SER A 200 9.03 -7.70 -36.32
C SER A 200 9.44 -6.93 -35.06
N PRO A 201 9.65 -5.60 -35.12
CA PRO A 201 9.87 -4.83 -33.90
C PRO A 201 8.65 -5.03 -32.99
N PRO A 202 8.86 -5.21 -31.67
CA PRO A 202 7.76 -5.44 -30.76
C PRO A 202 6.72 -4.31 -30.93
N PRO A 203 5.42 -4.64 -31.00
CA PRO A 203 4.39 -3.62 -31.14
C PRO A 203 4.56 -2.57 -30.05
N GLY A 204 4.56 -1.29 -30.45
CA GLY A 204 4.73 -0.18 -29.52
C GLY A 204 3.67 -0.20 -28.40
N PRO A 205 3.92 0.48 -27.27
CA PRO A 205 3.05 0.39 -26.11
C PRO A 205 1.63 0.85 -26.43
N THR A 206 0.65 0.05 -26.00
CA THR A 206 -0.78 0.31 -26.23
C THR A 206 -1.23 1.62 -25.56
N LEU A 207 -2.31 2.24 -26.07
CA LEU A 207 -2.93 3.41 -25.42
C LEU A 207 -3.32 3.11 -23.97
N ARG A 208 -3.77 1.87 -23.69
CA ARG A 208 -4.05 1.40 -22.34
C ARG A 208 -2.78 1.38 -21.47
N ALA A 209 -1.66 0.87 -21.97
CA ALA A 209 -0.39 0.89 -21.25
C ALA A 209 0.09 2.32 -20.98
N ARG A 210 -0.06 3.23 -21.96
CA ARG A 210 0.26 4.65 -21.78
C ARG A 210 -0.60 5.31 -20.70
N PHE A 211 -1.91 5.05 -20.71
CA PHE A 211 -2.83 5.53 -19.67
C PHE A 211 -2.50 4.96 -18.30
N ILE A 212 -2.22 3.66 -18.21
CA ILE A 212 -1.79 2.99 -16.96
C ILE A 212 -0.48 3.59 -16.45
N GLY A 213 0.48 3.90 -17.33
CA GLY A 213 1.75 4.53 -16.96
C GLY A 213 1.62 5.94 -16.39
N GLN A 214 0.46 6.60 -16.57
CA GLN A 214 0.17 7.87 -15.89
C GLN A 214 -0.43 7.68 -14.49
N GLY A 215 -0.90 6.47 -14.17
CA GLY A 215 -1.42 6.11 -12.86
C GLY A 215 -0.32 5.57 -11.96
N TYR A 216 -0.02 6.28 -10.87
CA TYR A 216 0.95 5.80 -9.89
C TYR A 216 0.33 4.71 -9.00
N LYS A 217 0.66 3.44 -9.26
CA LYS A 217 0.53 2.34 -8.30
C LYS A 217 1.70 1.39 -8.48
N GLN A 218 2.79 1.65 -7.78
CA GLN A 218 3.86 0.65 -7.66
C GLN A 218 3.41 -0.45 -6.71
N VAL A 219 3.53 -1.70 -7.15
CA VAL A 219 3.42 -2.89 -6.30
C VAL A 219 4.81 -3.50 -6.29
N VAL A 220 5.57 -3.25 -5.22
CA VAL A 220 6.73 -4.07 -4.90
C VAL A 220 6.23 -5.11 -3.91
N LEU A 221 6.04 -6.34 -4.40
CA LEU A 221 5.83 -7.51 -3.55
C LEU A 221 7.22 -7.94 -3.05
N THR A 222 7.57 -7.53 -1.84
CA THR A 222 8.64 -8.21 -1.11
C THR A 222 7.99 -9.36 -0.35
N LEU A 223 8.00 -10.56 -0.94
CA LEU A 223 7.75 -11.80 -0.21
C LEU A 223 9.01 -12.07 0.63
N GLN A 224 9.00 -11.64 1.89
CA GLN A 224 9.89 -12.22 2.88
C GLN A 224 9.17 -13.41 3.50
N LEU A 225 9.52 -14.60 3.01
CA LEU A 225 9.25 -15.87 3.67
C LEU A 225 10.22 -16.06 4.84
#